data_AF-A0A7J5JBS0-F1
#
_entry.id   AF-A0A7J5JBS0-F1
#
_cell.length_a   1.000
_cell.length_b   1.000
_cell.length_c   1.000
_cell.angle_alpha   90.00
_cell.angle_beta   90.00
_cell.angle_gamma   90.00
#
_symmetry.space_group_name_H-M   'P 1'
#
loop_
_entity.id
_entity.type
_entity.pdbx_description
1 polymer ?
#
loop_
_entity_poly.entity_id
_entity_poly.type
_entity_poly.pdbx_seq_one_letter_code
_entity_poly.pdbx_strand_id
1 'polypeptide(L)' 'ESHKELVPMQPGDVPVTYADTTPLERDFGFKPSTSLREGLRKFAGWYAKFYETND' A
#
# COMPACT_ATOMS: atom_id res chain seq x y z
N GLU A 1 -23.16 0.88 4.12
CA GLU A 1 -22.54 1.90 3.26
C GLU A 1 -21.79 2.92 4.11
N SER A 2 -20.46 2.97 4.01
CA SER A 2 -19.67 4.04 4.65
C SER A 2 -19.74 5.29 3.77
N HIS A 3 -20.10 6.43 4.36
CA HIS A 3 -20.08 7.73 3.69
C HIS A 3 -18.65 8.01 3.21
N LYS A 4 -18.43 7.97 1.88
CA LYS A 4 -17.20 8.41 1.25
C LYS A 4 -17.47 9.76 0.60
N GLU A 5 -16.88 10.81 1.16
CA GLU A 5 -16.85 12.11 0.50
C GLU A 5 -15.67 12.12 -0.48
N LEU A 6 -15.96 12.25 -1.78
CA LEU A 6 -14.93 12.39 -2.80
C LEU A 6 -14.50 13.85 -2.87
N VAL A 7 -13.24 14.10 -2.54
CA VAL A 7 -12.59 15.41 -2.66
C VAL A 7 -11.78 15.50 -3.96
N PRO A 8 -11.55 16.71 -4.51
CA PRO A 8 -10.65 16.87 -5.65
C PRO A 8 -9.23 16.43 -5.33
N MET A 9 -8.44 16.15 -6.39
CA MET A 9 -7.01 15.88 -6.26
C MET A 9 -6.32 17.01 -5.48
N GLN A 10 -5.49 16.62 -4.52
CA GLN A 10 -4.72 17.56 -3.72
C GLN A 10 -3.46 18.01 -4.48
N PRO A 11 -2.94 19.21 -4.18
CA PRO A 11 -1.65 19.63 -4.71
C PRO A 11 -0.56 18.62 -4.36
N GLY A 12 0.07 18.01 -5.37
CA GLY A 12 1.09 16.98 -5.20
C GLY A 12 0.63 15.56 -5.53
N ASP A 13 -0.68 15.32 -5.69
CA ASP A 13 -1.18 14.04 -6.19
C ASP A 13 -0.75 13.83 -7.65
N VAL A 14 -0.25 12.64 -7.95
CA VAL A 14 0.04 12.20 -9.31
C VAL A 14 -1.09 11.27 -9.75
N PRO A 15 -1.76 11.51 -10.91
CA PRO A 15 -2.93 10.75 -11.31
C PRO A 15 -2.71 9.24 -11.38
N VAL A 16 -1.56 8.81 -11.91
CA VAL A 16 -1.13 7.41 -11.98
C VAL A 16 0.39 7.35 -11.93
N THR A 17 0.94 6.52 -11.05
CA THR A 17 2.38 6.22 -11.01
C THR A 17 2.62 4.83 -10.44
N TYR A 18 3.65 4.15 -10.91
CA TYR A 18 4.09 2.84 -10.44
C TYR A 18 5.55 2.59 -10.84
N ALA A 19 6.22 1.70 -10.10
CA ALA A 19 7.59 1.29 -10.41
C ALA A 19 7.62 0.15 -11.43
N ASP A 20 8.52 0.24 -12.41
CA ASP A 20 8.87 -0.90 -13.26
C ASP A 20 9.86 -1.80 -12.52
N THR A 21 9.47 -3.05 -12.26
CA THR A 21 10.28 -4.04 -11.54
C THR A 21 11.13 -4.91 -12.46
N THR A 22 11.07 -4.72 -13.78
CA THR A 22 11.82 -5.53 -14.76
C THR A 22 13.33 -5.59 -14.48
N PRO A 23 14.03 -4.47 -14.14
CA PRO A 23 15.45 -4.54 -13.82
C PRO A 23 15.76 -5.34 -12.56
N LEU A 24 14.90 -5.23 -11.54
CA LEU A 24 15.05 -5.95 -10.27
C LEU A 24 14.88 -7.47 -10.46
N GLU A 25 13.90 -7.85 -11.28
CA GLU A 25 13.67 -9.25 -11.67
C GLU A 25 14.85 -9.80 -12.47
N ARG A 26 15.39 -9.02 -13.42
CA ARG A 26 16.51 -9.43 -14.29
C ARG A 26 17.82 -9.57 -13.52
N ASP A 27 18.19 -8.55 -12.75
CA ASP A 27 19.54 -8.42 -12.18
C ASP A 27 19.68 -9.20 -10.86
N PHE A 28 18.56 -9.42 -10.15
CA PHE A 28 18.55 -10.03 -8.82
C PHE A 28 17.62 -11.24 -8.69
N GLY A 29 16.86 -11.58 -9.74
CA GLY A 29 15.90 -12.70 -9.70
C GLY A 29 14.74 -12.46 -8.74
N PHE A 30 14.52 -11.22 -8.29
CA PHE A 30 13.53 -10.90 -7.26
C PHE A 30 12.28 -10.29 -7.88
N LYS A 31 11.13 -10.88 -7.55
CA LYS A 31 9.80 -10.39 -7.90
C LYS A 31 8.93 -10.31 -6.65
N PRO A 32 8.37 -9.14 -6.29
CA PRO A 32 7.37 -9.06 -5.23
C PRO A 32 6.18 -9.99 -5.53
N SER A 33 5.84 -10.87 -4.60
CA SER A 33 4.74 -11.84 -4.75
C SER A 33 3.57 -11.61 -3.79
N THR A 34 3.73 -10.72 -2.80
CA THR A 34 2.66 -10.37 -1.86
C THR A 34 1.51 -9.67 -2.59
N SER A 35 0.32 -10.25 -2.53
CA SER A 35 -0.87 -9.62 -3.10
C SER A 35 -1.30 -8.38 -2.30
N LEU A 36 -1.97 -7.42 -2.95
CA LEU A 36 -2.53 -6.25 -2.25
C LEU A 36 -3.44 -6.64 -1.09
N ARG A 37 -4.30 -7.65 -1.28
CA ARG A 37 -5.21 -8.14 -0.23
C ARG A 37 -4.45 -8.62 1.01
N GLU A 38 -3.40 -9.40 0.81
CA GLU A 38 -2.60 -9.93 1.90
C GLU A 38 -1.80 -8.83 2.59
N GLY A 39 -1.15 -7.96 1.81
CA GLY A 39 -0.37 -6.83 2.31
C GLY A 39 -1.22 -5.88 3.16
N LEU A 40 -2.40 -5.49 2.67
CA LEU A 40 -3.33 -4.63 3.40
C LEU A 40 -3.81 -5.26 4.71
N ARG A 41 -4.11 -6.56 4.72
CA ARG A 41 -4.53 -7.27 5.94
C ARG A 41 -3.40 -7.30 6.98
N LYS A 42 -2.17 -7.61 6.57
CA LYS A 42 -1.00 -7.63 7.46
C LYS A 42 -0.71 -6.22 8.02
N PHE A 43 -0.78 -5.20 7.17
CA PHE A 43 -0.60 -3.81 7.59
C PHE A 43 -1.63 -3.38 8.62
N ALA A 44 -2.92 -3.61 8.35
CA ALA A 44 -4.00 -3.24 9.28
C ALA A 44 -3.86 -3.94 10.64
N GLY A 45 -3.50 -5.23 10.65
CA GLY A 45 -3.26 -5.97 11.89
C GLY A 45 -2.07 -5.44 12.69
N TRP A 46 -0.97 -5.10 12.01
CA TRP A 46 0.18 -4.43 12.65
C TRP A 46 -0.21 -3.07 13.23
N TYR A 47 -0.91 -2.24 12.45
CA TYR A 47 -1.32 -0.90 12.86
C TYR A 47 -2.22 -0.95 14.09
N ALA A 48 -3.26 -1.79 14.08
CA ALA A 48 -4.16 -1.95 15.21
C ALA A 48 -3.40 -2.34 16.48
N LYS A 49 -2.53 -3.35 16.41
CA LYS A 49 -1.71 -3.79 17.54
C LYS A 49 -0.78 -2.69 18.06
N PHE A 50 -0.14 -1.95 17.16
CA PHE A 50 0.78 -0.87 17.53
C PHE A 50 0.08 0.21 18.36
N TYR A 51 -1.17 0.56 18.02
CA TYR A 51 -1.95 1.57 18.74
C TYR A 51 -2.78 1.02 19.91
N GLU A 52 -3.05 -0.29 19.98
CA GLU A 52 -3.69 -0.95 21.13
C GLU A 52 -2.81 -0.98 22.40
N THR A 53 -1.52 -0.64 22.31
CA THR A 53 -0.59 -0.73 23.45
C THR A 53 -0.42 0.60 24.22
N ASN A 54 -1.36 1.56 24.07
CA ASN A 54 -1.29 2.88 24.71
C ASN A 54 -2.36 3.13 25.80
N ASP A 55 -2.98 2.08 26.34
CA ASP A 55 -3.75 2.16 27.60
C ASP A 55 -2.93 1.58 28.78
#